data_AF-A0A960KPY9-F1
#
_entry.id   AF-A0A960KPY9-F1
#
_cell.length_a   1.000
_cell.length_b   1.000
_cell.length_c   1.000
_cell.angle_alpha   90.00
_cell.angle_beta   90.00
_cell.angle_gamma   90.00
#
_symmetry.space_group_name_H-M   'P 1'
#
loop_
_entity.id
_entity.type
_entity.pdbx_description
1 polymer ?
#
loop_
_entity_poly.entity_id
_entity_poly.type
_entity_poly.pdbx_seq_one_letter_code
_entity_poly.pdbx_strand_id
1 'polypeptide(L)'
;VRMDSGLRAGMEITVHYDPMVAKLICWHQTREGAVARSLRALAEFRLSGLPHNLDFLAWVLRQPDFVRGVYDTGLLGRAQYSGDDPDDSLNLLAASLWRILRESEGKADTGASSAEDCTCEGDSRWAWKYRGAR
;
A
#
# COMPACT_ATOMS: atom_id res chain seq x y z
N VAL A 1 1.16 -23.25 -7.85
CA VAL A 1 0.74 -21.89 -7.48
C VAL A 1 -0.24 -21.48 -8.55
N ARG A 2 -1.46 -21.11 -8.16
CA ARG A 2 -2.52 -20.67 -9.06
C ARG A 2 -2.94 -19.27 -8.62
N MET A 3 -3.11 -18.37 -9.57
CA MET A 3 -3.55 -17.01 -9.33
C MET A 3 -4.86 -16.79 -10.09
N ASP A 4 -5.93 -16.49 -9.35
CA ASP A 4 -7.22 -16.13 -9.92
C ASP A 4 -7.40 -14.62 -9.74
N SER A 5 -7.41 -13.87 -10.85
CA SER A 5 -7.67 -12.42 -10.84
C SER A 5 -8.55 -12.05 -12.04
N GLY A 6 -9.47 -11.11 -11.81
CA GLY A 6 -10.27 -10.49 -12.88
C GLY A 6 -9.65 -9.20 -13.43
N LEU A 7 -8.51 -8.78 -12.89
CA LEU A 7 -7.86 -7.53 -13.23
C LEU A 7 -6.67 -7.74 -14.18
N ARG A 8 -6.33 -6.68 -14.91
CA ARG A 8 -5.15 -6.60 -15.78
C ARG A 8 -4.35 -5.35 -15.44
N ALA A 9 -3.07 -5.34 -15.78
CA ALA A 9 -2.23 -4.17 -15.60
C ALA A 9 -2.81 -2.95 -16.32
N GLY A 10 -2.81 -1.80 -15.64
CA GLY A 10 -3.38 -0.55 -16.15
C GLY A 10 -4.90 -0.42 -16.01
N MET A 11 -5.59 -1.41 -15.44
CA MET A 11 -7.01 -1.27 -15.12
C MET A 11 -7.22 -0.42 -13.87
N GLU A 12 -8.23 0.43 -13.90
CA GLU A 12 -8.66 1.22 -12.75
C GLU A 12 -9.47 0.35 -11.78
N ILE A 13 -9.17 0.48 -10.48
CA ILE A 13 -9.95 -0.16 -9.40
C ILE A 13 -10.91 0.89 -8.85
N THR A 14 -12.20 0.72 -9.14
CA THR A 14 -13.25 1.64 -8.67
C THR A 14 -13.67 1.33 -7.23
N VAL A 15 -14.18 2.33 -6.51
CA VAL A 15 -14.74 2.17 -5.15
C VAL A 15 -16.10 1.48 -5.11
N HIS A 16 -16.71 1.21 -6.26
CA HIS A 16 -18.07 0.66 -6.35
C HIS A 16 -18.15 -0.85 -6.10
N TYR A 17 -17.00 -1.53 -6.01
CA TYR A 17 -16.90 -2.98 -5.83
C TYR A 17 -15.93 -3.34 -4.71
N ASP A 18 -15.92 -4.63 -4.34
CA ASP A 18 -14.99 -5.19 -3.36
C ASP A 18 -13.52 -4.94 -3.78
N PRO A 19 -12.64 -4.47 -2.88
CA PRO A 19 -11.20 -4.24 -3.16
C PRO A 19 -10.37 -5.50 -3.42
N MET A 20 -10.98 -6.68 -3.60
CA MET A 20 -10.25 -7.92 -3.85
C MET A 20 -9.57 -7.92 -5.24
N VAL A 21 -8.23 -7.86 -5.23
CA VAL A 21 -7.40 -7.83 -6.45
C VAL A 21 -7.21 -9.22 -7.08
N ALA A 22 -6.83 -10.20 -6.26
CA ALA A 22 -6.51 -11.55 -6.71
C ALA A 22 -6.59 -12.57 -5.57
N LYS A 23 -6.77 -13.84 -5.92
CA LYS A 23 -6.62 -14.99 -5.02
C LYS A 23 -5.36 -15.75 -5.38
N LEU A 24 -4.40 -15.79 -4.46
CA LEU A 24 -3.17 -16.57 -4.59
C LEU A 24 -3.32 -17.91 -3.88
N ILE A 25 -3.35 -19.00 -4.63
CA ILE A 25 -3.64 -20.34 -4.13
C ILE A 25 -2.40 -21.21 -4.30
N CYS A 26 -1.87 -21.70 -3.19
CA CYS A 26 -0.72 -22.61 -3.17
C CYS A 26 -1.12 -23.98 -2.61
N TRP A 27 -0.55 -25.02 -3.19
CA TRP A 27 -0.77 -26.41 -2.78
C TRP A 27 0.57 -27.13 -2.63
N HIS A 28 0.62 -28.04 -1.68
CA HIS A 28 1.74 -28.94 -1.41
C HIS A 28 1.23 -30.22 -0.71
N GLN A 29 2.03 -31.28 -0.69
CA GLN A 29 1.71 -32.53 0.00
C GLN A 29 1.71 -32.41 1.54
N THR A 30 2.39 -31.39 2.06
CA THR A 30 2.57 -31.12 3.50
C THR A 30 2.17 -29.69 3.81
N ARG A 31 1.65 -29.43 5.02
CA ARG A 31 1.24 -28.08 5.43
C ARG A 31 2.41 -27.09 5.37
N GLU A 32 3.57 -27.49 5.88
CA GLU A 32 4.79 -26.69 5.97
C GLU A 32 5.25 -26.28 4.57
N GLY A 33 5.30 -27.24 3.64
CA GLY A 33 5.61 -26.99 2.23
C GLY A 33 4.58 -26.09 1.53
N ALA A 34 3.30 -26.15 1.90
CA ALA A 34 2.28 -25.25 1.37
C ALA A 34 2.51 -23.81 1.87
N VAL A 35 2.81 -23.64 3.16
CA VAL A 35 3.17 -22.34 3.77
C VAL A 35 4.44 -21.77 3.13
N ALA A 36 5.50 -22.57 3.01
CA ALA A 36 6.76 -22.14 2.39
C ALA A 36 6.56 -21.72 0.93
N ARG A 37 5.76 -22.48 0.17
CA ARG A 37 5.41 -22.13 -1.22
C ARG A 37 4.58 -20.84 -1.29
N SER A 38 3.64 -20.62 -0.38
CA SER A 38 2.88 -19.37 -0.29
C SER A 38 3.76 -18.17 0.03
N LEU A 39 4.69 -18.30 0.98
CA LEU A 39 5.64 -17.23 1.33
C LEU A 39 6.53 -16.86 0.15
N ARG A 40 7.04 -17.86 -0.58
CA ARG A 40 7.79 -17.62 -1.81
C ARG A 40 6.94 -16.90 -2.86
N ALA A 41 5.71 -17.38 -3.09
CA ALA A 41 4.83 -16.81 -4.08
C ALA A 41 4.43 -15.35 -3.75
N LEU A 42 4.24 -15.03 -2.46
CA LEU A 42 4.01 -13.65 -2.01
C LEU A 42 5.23 -12.76 -2.22
N ALA A 43 6.45 -13.27 -1.95
CA ALA A 43 7.69 -12.52 -2.17
C ALA A 43 7.95 -12.21 -3.66
N GLU A 44 7.47 -13.07 -4.56
CA GLU A 44 7.54 -12.87 -6.01
C GLU A 44 6.39 -12.01 -6.55
N PHE A 45 5.32 -11.79 -5.75
CA PHE A 45 4.15 -11.04 -6.18
C PHE A 45 4.46 -9.55 -6.25
N ARG A 46 4.38 -8.98 -7.46
CA ARG A 46 4.62 -7.55 -7.70
C ARG A 46 3.30 -6.84 -7.96
N LEU A 47 2.93 -5.96 -7.05
CA LEU A 47 1.79 -5.07 -7.16
C LEU A 47 2.26 -3.65 -6.84
N SER A 48 1.88 -2.69 -7.67
CA SER A 48 2.28 -1.28 -7.53
C SER A 48 1.12 -0.37 -7.89
N GLY A 49 1.07 0.81 -7.27
CA GLY A 49 0.05 1.83 -7.56
C GLY A 49 -1.22 1.76 -6.71
N LEU A 50 -1.30 0.83 -5.76
CA LEU A 50 -2.34 0.83 -4.73
C LEU A 50 -1.82 0.25 -3.41
N PRO A 51 -2.36 0.70 -2.26
CA PRO A 51 -2.08 0.06 -0.98
C PRO A 51 -2.62 -1.37 -0.98
N HIS A 52 -1.83 -2.32 -0.48
CA HIS A 52 -2.18 -3.73 -0.49
C HIS A 52 -1.70 -4.44 0.78
N ASN A 53 -2.23 -5.63 1.05
CA ASN A 53 -1.97 -6.39 2.27
C ASN A 53 -0.96 -7.53 2.11
N LEU A 54 -0.09 -7.52 1.10
CA LEU A 54 0.87 -8.60 0.84
C LEU A 54 1.77 -8.89 2.05
N ASP A 55 2.32 -7.86 2.70
CA ASP A 55 3.18 -8.03 3.88
C ASP A 55 2.42 -8.56 5.09
N PHE A 56 1.18 -8.11 5.27
CA PHE A 56 0.28 -8.65 6.29
C PHE A 56 0.03 -10.14 6.06
N LEU A 57 -0.27 -10.56 4.83
CA LEU A 57 -0.49 -11.98 4.50
C LEU A 57 0.78 -12.80 4.74
N ALA A 58 1.95 -12.29 4.36
CA ALA A 58 3.23 -12.94 4.62
C ALA A 58 3.51 -13.05 6.13
N TRP A 59 3.17 -12.02 6.90
CA TRP A 59 3.30 -12.02 8.35
C TRP A 59 2.38 -13.06 9.00
N VAL A 60 1.11 -13.18 8.57
CA VAL A 60 0.19 -14.21 9.07
C VAL A 60 0.76 -15.61 8.83
N LEU A 61 1.30 -15.87 7.65
CA LEU A 61 1.91 -17.16 7.29
C LEU A 61 3.16 -17.50 8.13
N ARG A 62 3.80 -16.50 8.76
CA ARG A 62 4.94 -16.68 9.66
C ARG A 62 4.53 -16.85 11.13
N GLN A 63 3.25 -16.67 11.48
CA GLN A 63 2.81 -16.80 12.86
C GLN A 63 2.94 -18.25 13.36
N PRO A 64 3.56 -18.50 14.54
CA PRO A 64 3.77 -19.85 15.04
C PRO A 64 2.47 -20.66 15.16
N ASP A 65 1.40 -20.03 15.63
CA ASP A 65 0.08 -20.65 15.75
C ASP A 65 -0.48 -21.06 14.37
N PHE A 66 -0.34 -20.19 13.36
CA PHE A 66 -0.74 -20.48 12.00
C PHE A 66 0.05 -21.65 11.40
N VAL A 67 1.38 -21.65 11.58
CA VAL A 67 2.26 -22.71 11.08
C VAL A 67 1.89 -24.05 11.72
N ARG A 68 1.73 -24.09 13.05
CA ARG A 68 1.36 -25.30 13.80
C ARG A 68 -0.07 -25.80 13.54
N GLY A 69 -0.93 -24.96 12.95
CA GLY A 69 -2.34 -25.33 12.77
C GLY A 69 -3.21 -25.16 14.01
N VAL A 70 -2.71 -24.46 15.04
CA VAL A 70 -3.40 -24.27 16.33
C VAL A 70 -3.90 -22.82 16.40
N TYR A 71 -5.06 -22.55 15.82
CA TYR A 71 -5.66 -21.21 15.80
C TYR A 71 -7.18 -21.27 15.76
N ASP A 72 -7.78 -20.16 16.18
CA ASP A 72 -9.21 -19.90 16.14
C ASP A 72 -9.50 -18.57 15.43
N THR A 73 -10.77 -18.18 15.40
CA THR A 73 -11.22 -16.93 14.76
C THR A 73 -10.69 -15.66 15.42
N GLY A 74 -10.13 -15.75 16.63
CA GLY A 74 -9.53 -14.66 17.39
C GLY A 74 -8.01 -14.52 17.22
N LEU A 75 -7.35 -15.36 16.41
CA LEU A 75 -5.88 -15.31 16.19
C LEU A 75 -5.40 -13.88 15.88
N LEU A 76 -6.03 -13.24 14.90
CA LEU A 76 -5.61 -11.91 14.41
C LEU A 76 -5.82 -10.80 15.44
N GLY A 77 -6.84 -10.93 16.30
CA GLY A 77 -7.06 -9.98 17.39
C GLY A 77 -5.99 -10.03 18.47
N ARG A 78 -5.38 -11.22 18.69
CA ARG A 78 -4.32 -11.42 19.69
C ARG A 78 -2.92 -11.12 19.14
N ALA A 79 -2.66 -11.46 17.88
CA ALA A 79 -1.32 -11.39 17.30
C ALA A 79 -0.84 -9.97 16.95
N GLN A 80 -1.73 -8.97 16.95
CA GLN A 80 -1.44 -7.53 16.75
C GLN A 80 -0.39 -7.25 15.65
N TYR A 81 -0.84 -7.13 14.40
CA TYR A 81 0.03 -6.74 13.30
C TYR A 81 0.41 -5.25 13.42
N SER A 82 1.70 -4.96 13.61
CA SER A 82 2.19 -3.58 13.73
C SER A 82 2.51 -2.90 12.41
N GLY A 83 2.42 -3.61 11.27
CA GLY A 83 2.57 -3.04 9.93
C GLY A 83 3.69 -2.01 9.82
N ASP A 84 4.94 -2.46 9.96
CA ASP A 84 6.06 -1.58 9.58
C ASP A 84 5.95 -1.35 8.07
N ASP A 85 5.56 -0.14 7.68
CA ASP A 85 5.74 0.33 6.32
C ASP A 85 7.22 0.76 6.20
N PRO A 86 8.07 -0.06 5.55
CA PRO A 86 9.50 0.21 5.47
C PRO A 86 9.79 1.55 4.80
N ASP A 87 8.85 2.05 3.98
CA ASP A 87 9.01 3.29 3.25
C ASP A 87 8.46 4.50 4.01
N ASP A 88 7.72 4.36 5.12
CA ASP A 88 7.06 5.50 5.77
C ASP A 88 8.07 6.55 6.28
N SER A 89 9.13 6.11 6.98
CA SER A 89 10.20 7.02 7.43
C SER A 89 10.96 7.67 6.27
N LEU A 90 11.21 6.93 5.19
CA LEU A 90 11.90 7.43 4.00
C LEU A 90 11.00 8.39 3.20
N ASN A 91 9.70 8.09 3.11
CA ASN A 91 8.69 8.91 2.47
C ASN A 91 8.47 10.21 3.24
N LEU A 92 8.45 10.17 4.57
CA LEU A 92 8.38 11.36 5.42
C LEU A 92 9.62 12.24 5.25
N LEU A 93 10.82 11.65 5.22
CA LEU A 93 12.05 12.38 4.96
C LEU A 93 12.03 13.00 3.54
N ALA A 94 11.66 12.23 2.52
CA ALA A 94 11.58 12.70 1.14
C ALA A 94 10.55 13.84 0.99
N ALA A 95 9.37 13.72 1.62
CA ALA A 95 8.36 14.77 1.63
C ALA A 95 8.85 16.02 2.36
N SER A 96 9.54 15.87 3.49
CA SER A 96 10.12 17.00 4.24
C SER A 96 11.19 17.73 3.43
N LEU A 97 12.07 16.99 2.75
CA LEU A 97 13.12 17.52 1.88
C LEU A 97 12.51 18.25 0.66
N TRP A 98 11.53 17.63 0.01
CA TRP A 98 10.83 18.23 -1.13
C TRP A 98 10.18 19.57 -0.75
N ARG A 99 9.56 19.65 0.44
CA ARG A 99 9.00 20.90 0.97
C ARG A 99 10.07 21.99 1.14
N ILE A 100 11.20 21.63 1.73
CA ILE A 100 12.32 22.56 1.96
C ILE A 100 12.88 23.07 0.62
N LEU A 101 13.04 22.18 -0.37
CA LEU A 101 13.54 22.56 -1.69
C LEU A 101 12.57 23.50 -2.43
N ARG A 102 11.24 23.25 -2.40
CA ARG A 102 10.26 24.17 -3.00
C ARG A 102 10.17 25.53 -2.30
N GLU A 103 10.32 25.57 -0.98
CA GLU A 103 10.39 26.83 -0.24
C GLU A 103 11.62 27.66 -0.65
N SER A 104 12.72 27.01 -1.05
CA SER A 104 13.93 27.69 -1.54
C SER A 104 13.78 28.21 -2.98
N GLU A 105 13.05 27.48 -3.84
CA GLU A 105 12.75 27.91 -5.21
C GLU A 105 11.77 29.11 -5.22
N GLY A 106 10.78 29.13 -4.33
CA GLY A 106 9.81 30.23 -4.22
C GLY A 106 10.33 31.56 -3.67
N LYS A 107 11.59 31.61 -3.21
CA LYS A 107 12.25 32.85 -2.74
C LYS A 107 13.17 33.51 -3.77
N ALA A 108 13.46 32.84 -4.89
CA ALA A 108 14.34 33.38 -5.93
C ALA A 108 13.62 34.37 -6.86
N ASP A 109 12.29 34.30 -6.99
CA ASP A 109 11.50 35.19 -7.86
C ASP A 109 10.59 36.12 -7.05
N THR A 110 11.16 37.09 -6.33
CA THR A 110 10.42 38.30 -5.93
C THR A 110 10.90 39.46 -6.81
N GLY A 111 10.43 39.46 -8.05
CA GLY A 111 10.71 40.44 -9.08
C GLY A 111 9.64 40.46 -10.18
N ALA A 112 8.52 41.13 -9.90
CA ALA A 112 7.56 41.73 -10.84
C ALA A 112 6.79 40.83 -11.85
N SER A 113 5.46 40.77 -11.71
CA SER A 113 4.48 41.44 -12.61
C SER A 113 3.07 40.86 -12.44
N SER A 114 2.10 41.76 -12.63
CA SER A 114 0.66 41.69 -12.38
C SER A 114 -0.15 40.72 -13.24
N ALA A 115 -1.30 40.35 -12.66
CA ALA A 115 -2.62 40.12 -13.29
C ALA A 115 -2.77 39.01 -14.33
N GLU A 116 -3.52 37.95 -13.98
CA GLU A 116 -4.80 37.60 -14.62
C GLU A 116 -5.50 36.47 -13.83
N ASP A 117 -6.70 36.77 -13.33
CA ASP A 117 -7.65 35.77 -12.85
C ASP A 117 -8.15 34.96 -14.05
N CYS A 118 -7.88 33.66 -14.06
CA CYS A 118 -8.61 32.71 -14.89
C CYS A 118 -8.90 31.46 -14.05
N THR A 119 -10.15 31.37 -13.61
CA THR A 119 -10.70 30.20 -12.95
C THR A 119 -10.88 29.06 -13.95
N CYS A 120 -10.23 27.93 -13.71
CA CYS A 120 -10.68 26.64 -14.23
C CYS A 120 -10.67 25.63 -13.07
N GLU A 121 -11.85 25.42 -12.52
CA GLU A 121 -12.14 24.56 -11.38
C GLU A 121 -12.16 23.10 -11.86
N GLY A 122 -10.98 22.46 -11.82
CA GLY A 122 -10.83 21.03 -12.00
C GLY A 122 -10.83 20.33 -10.63
N ASP A 123 -11.99 20.21 -10.00
CA ASP A 123 -12.15 19.58 -8.69
C ASP A 123 -12.10 18.04 -8.82
N SER A 124 -10.90 17.49 -9.00
CA SER A 124 -10.70 16.04 -8.95
C SER A 124 -10.75 15.57 -7.50
N ARG A 125 -11.74 14.72 -7.18
CA ARG A 125 -12.08 14.18 -5.85
C ARG A 125 -10.95 13.42 -5.12
N TRP A 126 -9.82 13.16 -5.78
CA TRP A 126 -8.66 12.45 -5.26
C TRP A 126 -7.51 13.38 -4.84
N ALA A 127 -7.70 14.70 -4.92
CA ALA A 127 -6.74 15.66 -4.40
C ALA A 127 -6.63 15.50 -2.88
N TRP A 128 -5.58 14.81 -2.43
CA TRP A 128 -5.21 14.68 -1.03
C TRP A 128 -5.02 16.08 -0.40
N LYS A 129 -5.92 16.49 0.50
CA LYS A 129 -5.83 17.74 1.25
C LYS A 129 -5.32 17.43 2.66
N TYR A 130 -4.03 17.67 2.90
CA TYR A 130 -3.45 17.64 4.24
C TYR A 130 -3.99 18.82 5.05
N ARG A 131 -4.89 18.57 6.03
CA ARG A 131 -5.23 19.53 7.08
C ARG A 131 -4.43 19.19 8.32
N GLY A 132 -3.33 19.92 8.54
CA GLY A 132 -2.60 19.87 9.80
C GLY A 132 -3.51 20.33 10.95
N ALA A 133 -3.58 19.53 12.00
CA ALA A 133 -4.20 19.91 13.27
C ALA A 133 -3.33 20.94 14.00
N ARG A 134 -3.98 21.90 14.67
CA ARG A 134 -3.33 22.85 15.59
C ARG A 134 -2.95 22.19 16.90
#